data_AF-A0A5M7PZX8-F1
#
_entry.id   AF-A0A5M7PZX8-F1
#
_cell.length_a   1.000
_cell.length_b   1.000
_cell.length_c   1.000
_cell.angle_alpha   90.00
_cell.angle_beta   90.00
_cell.angle_gamma   90.00
#
_symmetry.space_group_name_H-M   'P 1'
#
loop_
_entity.id
_entity.type
_entity.pdbx_description
1 polymer ?
#
loop_
_entity_poly.entity_id
_entity_poly.type
_entity_poly.pdbx_seq_one_letter_code
_entity_poly.pdbx_strand_id
1 'polypeptide(L)' 'MKFVKSLISHAIEGTITFLAVIFAMGSFYWFENTWMKIVGCIGALIAGYVISYGAAKIRQT' A
#
# COMPACT_ATOMS: atom_id res chain seq x y z
N MET A 1 -3.07 -0.53 -27.63
CA MET A 1 -2.22 -0.93 -26.47
C MET A 1 -2.37 -0.03 -25.23
N LYS A 2 -3.13 1.08 -25.24
CA LYS A 2 -3.34 1.94 -24.06
C LYS A 2 -4.16 1.28 -22.94
N PHE A 3 -5.20 0.52 -23.29
CA PHE A 3 -6.07 -0.16 -22.33
C PHE A 3 -5.34 -1.20 -21.47
N VAL A 4 -4.48 -2.03 -22.08
CA VAL A 4 -3.72 -3.07 -21.37
C VAL A 4 -2.74 -2.45 -20.38
N LYS A 5 -2.03 -1.38 -20.76
CA LYS A 5 -1.16 -0.62 -19.85
C LYS A 5 -1.95 0.00 -18.69
N SER A 6 -3.16 0.52 -18.96
CA SER A 6 -4.02 1.08 -17.92
C SER A 6 -4.51 0.03 -16.92
N LEU A 7 -4.90 -1.16 -17.42
CA LEU A 7 -5.34 -2.27 -16.57
C LEU A 7 -4.22 -2.80 -15.67
N ILE A 8 -3.02 -2.98 -16.22
CA ILE A 8 -1.82 -3.37 -15.44
C ILE A 8 -1.46 -2.26 -14.44
N SER A 9 -1.72 -1.00 -14.79
CA SER A 9 -1.49 0.12 -13.88
C SER A 9 -2.38 0.03 -12.65
N HIS A 10 -3.68 -0.11 -12.90
CA HIS A 10 -4.70 -0.21 -11.88
C HIS A 10 -4.54 -1.46 -11.01
N ALA A 11 -4.17 -2.60 -11.61
CA ALA A 11 -3.91 -3.83 -10.88
C ALA A 11 -2.76 -3.66 -9.86
N ILE A 12 -1.67 -2.98 -10.25
CA ILE A 12 -0.53 -2.76 -9.36
C ILE A 12 -0.88 -1.79 -8.22
N GLU A 13 -1.63 -0.73 -8.51
CA GLU A 13 -2.14 0.18 -7.48
C GLU A 13 -3.03 -0.55 -6.47
N GLY A 14 -3.91 -1.43 -6.96
CA GLY A 14 -4.74 -2.30 -6.15
C GLY A 14 -3.92 -3.28 -5.29
N THR A 15 -2.89 -3.92 -5.86
CA THR A 15 -2.01 -4.83 -5.12
C THR A 15 -1.26 -4.12 -3.99
N ILE A 16 -0.73 -2.92 -4.23
CA ILE A 16 0.00 -2.15 -3.20
C ILE A 16 -0.95 -1.77 -2.06
N THR A 17 -2.15 -1.31 -2.41
CA THR A 17 -3.18 -0.96 -1.42
C THR A 17 -3.61 -2.18 -0.60
N PHE A 18 -3.83 -3.32 -1.26
CA PHE A 18 -4.19 -4.56 -0.60
C PHE A 18 -3.10 -5.04 0.38
N LEU A 19 -1.83 -5.01 -0.03
CA LEU A 19 -0.70 -5.34 0.85
C LEU A 19 -0.61 -4.39 2.05
N ALA A 20 -0.79 -3.08 1.84
CA ALA A 20 -0.74 -2.09 2.90
C ALA A 20 -1.83 -2.34 3.96
N VAL A 21 -3.04 -2.72 3.53
CA VAL A 21 -4.14 -3.07 4.44
C VAL A 21 -3.85 -4.35 5.21
N ILE A 22 -3.28 -5.38 4.57
CA ILE A 22 -2.85 -6.61 5.26
C ILE A 22 -1.80 -6.28 6.34
N PHE A 23 -0.81 -5.45 6.03
CA PHE A 23 0.20 -5.03 7.02
C PHE A 23 -0.41 -4.19 8.14
N ALA A 24 -1.35 -3.31 7.81
CA ALA A 24 -2.07 -2.52 8.81
C ALA A 24 -2.89 -3.41 9.75
N MET A 25 -3.65 -4.37 9.21
CA MET A 25 -4.38 -5.36 10.02
C MET A 25 -3.41 -6.28 10.79
N GLY A 26 -2.32 -6.71 10.16
CA GLY A 26 -1.28 -7.53 10.76
C GLY A 26 -0.65 -6.86 11.97
N SER A 27 -0.49 -5.53 11.96
CA SER A 27 0.03 -4.79 13.11
C SER A 27 -0.82 -4.96 14.38
N PHE A 28 -2.15 -5.11 14.24
CA PHE A 28 -3.03 -5.34 15.38
C PHE A 28 -2.90 -6.75 15.97
N TYR A 29 -2.38 -7.71 15.19
CA TYR A 29 -2.12 -9.08 15.63
C TYR A 29 -0.69 -9.26 16.14
N TRP A 30 0.29 -8.59 15.52
CA TRP A 30 1.72 -8.82 15.76
C TRP A 30 2.27 -8.10 17.00
N PHE A 31 1.69 -6.96 17.36
CA PHE A 31 2.16 -6.16 18.50
C PHE A 31 1.20 -6.28 19.68
N GLU A 32 1.72 -6.40 20.91
CA GLU A 32 0.88 -6.36 22.12
C GLU A 32 0.52 -4.94 22.54
N ASN A 33 1.48 -4.01 22.46
CA ASN A 33 1.28 -2.62 22.87
C ASN A 33 0.38 -1.85 21.90
N THR A 34 -0.71 -1.26 22.41
CA THR A 34 -1.65 -0.43 21.64
C THR A 34 -0.96 0.67 20.84
N TRP A 35 0.07 1.31 21.39
CA TRP A 35 0.84 2.32 20.66
C TRP A 35 1.55 1.76 19.42
N MET A 36 2.14 0.57 19.54
CA MET A 36 2.82 -0.08 18.41
C MET A 36 1.83 -0.58 17.36
N LYS A 37 0.62 -0.99 17.76
CA LYS A 37 -0.47 -1.31 16.82
C LYS A 37 -0.86 -0.08 15.98
N ILE A 38 -1.07 1.07 16.63
CA ILE A 38 -1.47 2.30 15.94
C ILE A 38 -0.35 2.78 15.01
N VAL A 39 0.90 2.81 15.50
CA VAL A 39 2.06 3.21 14.69
C VAL A 39 2.28 2.25 13.52
N GLY A 40 2.14 0.94 13.73
CA GLY A 40 2.23 -0.06 12.66
C GLY A 40 1.12 0.08 11.63
N CYS A 41 -0.11 0.35 12.07
CA CYS A 41 -1.26 0.59 11.19
C CYS A 41 -1.06 1.84 10.34
N ILE A 42 -0.80 2.99 10.97
CA ILE A 42 -0.59 4.26 10.27
C ILE A 42 0.66 4.18 9.38
N GLY A 43 1.75 3.59 9.88
CA GLY A 43 2.99 3.41 9.13
C GLY A 43 2.79 2.55 7.88
N ALA A 44 2.04 1.46 7.96
CA ALA A 44 1.73 0.61 6.81
C ALA A 44 0.92 1.36 5.74
N LEU A 45 -0.06 2.17 6.15
CA LEU A 45 -0.87 2.98 5.22
C LEU A 45 -0.03 4.08 4.55
N ILE A 46 0.82 4.78 5.31
CA ILE A 46 1.71 5.82 4.76
C ILE A 46 2.72 5.19 3.80
N ALA A 47 3.36 4.08 4.18
CA ALA A 47 4.30 3.38 3.30
C ALA A 47 3.62 2.90 2.01
N GLY A 48 2.43 2.29 2.12
CA GLY A 48 1.63 1.89 0.98
C GLY A 48 1.30 3.05 0.04
N TYR A 49 0.89 4.19 0.60
CA TYR A 49 0.60 5.40 -0.18
C TYR A 49 1.83 5.92 -0.92
N VAL A 50 2.98 6.02 -0.25
CA VAL A 50 4.24 6.51 -0.87
C VAL A 50 4.70 5.58 -1.99
N ILE A 51 4.63 4.26 -1.78
CA ILE A 51 5.00 3.27 -2.80
C ILE A 51 4.04 3.35 -3.99
N SER A 52 2.74 3.46 -3.74
CA SER A 52 1.72 3.62 -4.78
C SER A 52 1.94 4.88 -5.62
N TYR A 53 2.19 6.01 -4.95
CA TYR A 53 2.49 7.29 -5.59
C TYR A 53 3.78 7.24 -6.41
N GLY A 54 4.84 6.62 -5.89
CA GLY A 54 6.10 6.41 -6.61
C GLY A 54 5.91 5.56 -7.86
N ALA A 55 5.18 4.44 -7.75
CA ALA A 55 4.86 3.56 -8.87
C ALA A 55 4.02 4.27 -9.95
N ALA A 56 3.08 5.12 -9.55
CA ALA A 56 2.30 5.96 -10.47
C ALA A 56 3.20 6.99 -11.18
N LYS A 57 4.10 7.66 -10.45
CA LYS A 57 5.00 8.69 -11.00
C LYS A 57 6.00 8.12 -12.01
N ILE A 58 6.58 6.94 -11.75
CA ILE A 58 7.51 6.25 -12.66
C ILE A 58 6.81 5.86 -13.97
N ARG A 59 5.52 5.55 -13.94
CA ARG A 59 4.74 5.18 -15.14
C ARG A 59 4.26 6.37 -15.97
N GLN A 60 4.15 7.54 -15.35
CA GLN A 60 3.73 8.78 -16.01
C GLN A 60 4.91 9.53 -16.66
N THR A 61 6.16 9.12 -16.38
CA THR A 61 7.40 9.64 -16.99
C THR A 61 7.78 8.78 -18.20
#